data_AF-A0A3M8P9D0-F1
#
_entry.id   AF-A0A3M8P9D0-F1
#
_cell.length_a   1.000
_cell.length_b   1.000
_cell.length_c   1.000
_cell.angle_alpha   90.00
_cell.angle_beta   90.00
_cell.angle_gamma   90.00
#
_symmetry.space_group_name_H-M   'P 1'
#
loop_
_entity.id
_entity.type
_entity.pdbx_description
1 polymer ?
#
loop_
_entity_poly.entity_id
_entity_poly.type
_entity_poly.pdbx_seq_one_letter_code
_entity_poly.pdbx_strand_id
1 'polypeptide(L)'
;MERMEAAKLVVDTVSDLMNASVESEKEKYVIRKSREIEIHEKTVCFNCKLELDISFEFLEEDGLAFNKAEILLLPEEFPIFSLSLREHHVPFPSVFRQWQVVNPNIIGIYLESIEPPENFAARLSGALNVLEQM
;
A
#
# COMPACT_ATOMS: atom_id res chain seq x y z
N MET A 1 24.91 4.47 15.14
CA MET A 1 25.24 4.99 13.79
C MET A 1 24.64 4.05 12.74
N GLU A 2 24.93 2.74 12.83
CA GLU A 2 24.40 1.69 11.92
C GLU A 2 22.85 1.62 11.83
N ARG A 3 22.13 1.68 12.95
CA ARG A 3 20.65 1.60 12.94
C ARG A 3 19.97 2.73 12.15
N MET A 4 20.52 3.94 12.22
CA MET A 4 19.95 5.10 11.54
C MET A 4 20.21 5.06 10.02
N GLU A 5 21.32 4.42 9.63
CA GLU A 5 21.70 4.21 8.24
C GLU A 5 20.90 3.06 7.59
N ALA A 6 20.69 1.96 8.34
CA ALA A 6 19.81 0.88 7.91
C ALA A 6 18.36 1.34 7.72
N ALA A 7 17.80 2.08 8.69
CA ALA A 7 16.45 2.64 8.57
C ALA A 7 16.31 3.59 7.37
N LYS A 8 17.35 4.37 7.06
CA LYS A 8 17.36 5.23 5.88
C LYS A 8 17.32 4.42 4.59
N LEU A 9 18.09 3.34 4.50
CA LEU A 9 18.08 2.47 3.31
C LEU A 9 16.70 1.84 3.05
N VAL A 10 16.02 1.40 4.12
CA VAL A 10 14.64 0.88 4.04
C VAL A 10 13.70 1.97 3.50
N VAL A 11 13.79 3.18 4.06
CA VAL A 11 12.98 4.33 3.64
C VAL A 11 13.20 4.68 2.17
N ASP A 12 14.46 4.75 1.72
CA ASP A 12 14.82 5.06 0.33
C ASP A 12 14.26 3.96 -0.61
N THR A 13 14.41 2.69 -0.23
CA THR A 13 13.90 1.55 -1.03
C THR A 13 12.37 1.54 -1.13
N VAL A 14 11.67 1.78 -0.01
CA VAL A 14 10.20 1.85 0.00
C VAL A 14 9.70 3.05 -0.81
N SER A 15 10.39 4.19 -0.73
CA SER A 15 10.11 5.40 -1.52
C SER A 15 10.18 5.09 -3.02
N ASP A 16 11.23 4.41 -3.45
CA ASP A 16 11.44 4.01 -4.85
C ASP A 16 10.38 3.00 -5.32
N LEU A 17 10.13 1.95 -4.55
CA LEU A 17 9.14 0.91 -4.88
C LEU A 17 7.72 1.47 -5.03
N MET A 18 7.34 2.41 -4.17
CA MET A 18 6.00 3.00 -4.16
C MET A 18 5.87 4.23 -5.05
N ASN A 19 6.98 4.74 -5.59
CA ASN A 19 7.06 6.04 -6.27
C ASN A 19 6.36 7.14 -5.44
N ALA A 20 6.73 7.23 -4.16
CA ALA A 20 6.03 8.04 -3.16
C ALA A 20 7.02 8.55 -2.09
N SER A 21 6.79 9.75 -1.55
CA SER A 21 7.63 10.25 -0.46
C SER A 21 7.28 9.57 0.86
N VAL A 22 8.29 9.29 1.67
CA VAL A 22 8.12 8.69 2.99
C VAL A 22 8.50 9.70 4.07
N GLU A 23 7.57 9.98 4.97
CA GLU A 23 7.75 10.91 6.08
C GLU A 23 7.88 10.14 7.39
N SER A 24 8.83 10.55 8.23
CA SER A 24 8.99 9.98 9.58
C SER A 24 8.21 10.82 10.59
N GLU A 25 7.21 10.21 11.22
CA GLU A 25 6.39 10.77 12.28
C GLU A 25 6.56 9.95 13.58
N LYS A 26 7.49 10.36 14.45
CA LYS A 26 7.87 9.63 15.68
C LYS A 26 8.40 8.21 15.36
N GLU A 27 7.67 7.17 15.74
CA GLU A 27 8.01 5.75 15.51
C GLU A 27 7.26 5.14 14.30
N LYS A 28 6.55 5.99 13.55
CA LYS A 28 5.78 5.64 12.35
C LYS A 28 6.42 6.28 11.13
N TYR A 29 6.48 5.53 10.04
CA TYR A 29 6.81 6.04 8.71
C TYR A 29 5.54 6.04 7.86
N VAL A 30 5.17 7.20 7.32
CA VAL A 30 3.97 7.41 6.51
C VAL A 30 4.39 7.54 5.05
N ILE A 31 3.81 6.72 4.19
CA ILE A 31 4.08 6.73 2.75
C ILE A 31 3.00 7.59 2.08
N ARG A 32 3.39 8.78 1.60
CA ARG A 32 2.49 9.73 0.95
C ARG A 32 2.31 9.35 -0.52
N LYS A 33 1.32 8.50 -0.79
CA LYS A 33 0.89 8.13 -2.15
C LYS A 33 -0.56 8.54 -2.36
N SER A 34 -0.86 9.00 -3.56
CA SER A 34 -2.24 9.25 -4.00
C SER A 34 -2.46 8.61 -5.35
N ARG A 35 -3.71 8.24 -5.64
CA ARG A 35 -4.12 7.79 -6.97
C ARG A 35 -5.26 8.65 -7.49
N GLU A 36 -5.35 8.74 -8.81
CA GLU A 36 -6.50 9.33 -9.48
C GLU A 36 -7.46 8.22 -9.88
N ILE A 37 -8.75 8.48 -9.69
CA ILE A 37 -9.84 7.58 -10.09
C ILE A 37 -10.80 8.39 -10.92
N GLU A 38 -11.11 7.89 -12.11
CA GLU A 38 -12.11 8.47 -12.99
C GLU A 38 -13.42 7.69 -12.82
N ILE A 39 -14.45 8.38 -12.35
CA ILE A 39 -15.78 7.80 -12.14
C ILE A 39 -16.70 8.28 -13.26
N HIS A 40 -17.17 7.34 -14.06
CA HIS A 40 -18.09 7.59 -15.17
C HIS A 40 -19.52 7.21 -14.80
N GLU A 41 -20.42 8.19 -14.71
CA GLU A 41 -21.86 7.96 -14.56
C GLU A 41 -22.61 8.58 -15.74
N LYS A 42 -23.00 7.73 -16.69
CA LYS A 42 -23.73 8.06 -17.93
C LYS A 42 -23.06 9.16 -18.76
N THR A 43 -23.36 10.41 -18.45
CA THR A 43 -22.88 11.60 -19.18
C THR A 43 -21.90 12.44 -18.36
N VAL A 44 -21.63 12.05 -17.12
CA VAL A 44 -20.79 12.80 -16.20
C VAL A 44 -19.56 11.96 -15.86
N CYS A 45 -18.40 12.59 -16.01
CA CYS A 45 -17.14 12.08 -15.52
C CYS A 45 -16.67 12.96 -14.36
N PHE A 46 -16.23 12.33 -13.27
CA PHE A 46 -15.57 13.00 -12.17
C PHE A 46 -14.21 12.36 -11.91
N ASN A 47 -13.17 13.20 -11.87
CA ASN A 47 -11.85 12.79 -11.42
C ASN A 47 -11.72 13.04 -9.92
N CYS A 48 -11.46 11.97 -9.18
CA CYS A 48 -11.21 12.00 -7.75
C CYS A 48 -9.75 11.67 -7.49
N LYS A 49 -9.08 12.50 -6.68
CA LYS A 49 -7.77 12.18 -6.13
C LYS A 49 -7.97 11.56 -4.75
N LEU A 50 -7.57 10.30 -4.60
CA LEU A 50 -7.62 9.59 -3.32
C LEU A 50 -6.22 9.49 -2.74
N GLU A 51 -6.06 9.96 -1.50
CA GLU A 51 -4.86 9.69 -0.70
C GLU A 51 -4.94 8.26 -0.16
N LEU A 52 -3.83 7.54 -0.20
CA LEU A 52 -3.70 6.21 0.36
C LEU A 52 -3.14 6.33 1.78
N ASP A 53 -3.74 5.64 2.74
CA ASP A 53 -3.16 5.53 4.09
C ASP A 53 -2.26 4.30 4.12
N ILE A 54 -0.96 4.52 4.07
CA ILE A 54 0.05 3.47 4.04
C ILE A 54 1.16 3.83 5.02
N SER A 55 1.55 2.88 5.86
CA SER A 55 2.59 3.13 6.85
C SER A 55 3.27 1.86 7.34
N PHE A 56 4.43 2.05 7.96
CA PHE A 56 5.09 1.02 8.73
C PHE A 56 5.61 1.60 10.06
N GLU A 57 5.56 0.78 11.11
CA GLU A 57 5.87 1.16 12.48
C GLU A 57 6.81 0.12 13.11
N PHE A 58 7.54 0.53 14.14
CA PHE A 58 8.37 -0.38 14.95
C PHE A 58 9.42 -1.15 14.14
N LEU A 59 10.16 -0.47 13.25
CA LEU A 59 11.25 -1.10 12.49
C LEU A 59 12.34 -1.64 13.44
N GLU A 60 12.48 -2.96 13.44
CA GLU A 60 13.43 -3.72 14.26
C GLU A 60 14.78 -3.90 13.55
N GLU A 61 15.79 -4.38 14.30
CA GLU A 61 17.15 -4.57 13.77
C GLU A 61 17.25 -5.74 12.77
N ASP A 62 16.32 -6.68 12.82
CA ASP A 62 16.21 -7.80 11.86
C ASP A 62 15.48 -7.40 10.57
N GLY A 63 15.06 -6.14 10.45
CA GLY A 63 14.37 -5.58 9.29
C GLY A 63 12.86 -5.77 9.31
N LEU A 64 12.28 -6.40 10.33
CA LEU A 64 10.83 -6.52 10.45
C LEU A 64 10.20 -5.21 10.91
N ALA A 65 8.99 -4.95 10.41
CA ALA A 65 8.15 -3.85 10.85
C ALA A 65 6.69 -4.26 10.85
N PHE A 66 5.87 -3.51 11.57
CA PHE A 66 4.41 -3.62 11.46
C PHE A 66 3.91 -2.72 10.33
N ASN A 67 3.50 -3.33 9.22
CA ASN A 67 3.06 -2.63 8.01
C ASN A 67 1.53 -2.55 7.96
N LYS A 68 1.00 -1.42 7.48
CA LYS A 68 -0.42 -1.16 7.33
C LYS A 68 -0.72 -0.50 5.98
N ALA A 69 -1.86 -0.85 5.40
CA ALA A 69 -2.44 -0.09 4.30
C ALA A 69 -3.97 -0.09 4.36
N GLU A 70 -4.58 1.04 4.04
CA GLU A 70 -5.99 1.18 3.70
C GLU A 70 -6.09 1.69 2.26
N ILE A 71 -6.72 0.89 1.40
CA ILE A 71 -6.86 1.17 -0.03
C ILE A 71 -8.34 1.20 -0.37
N LEU A 72 -8.77 2.32 -0.96
CA LEU A 72 -10.12 2.47 -1.50
C LEU A 72 -10.12 2.10 -2.98
N LEU A 73 -11.05 1.21 -3.33
CA LEU A 73 -11.20 0.65 -4.68
C LEU A 73 -12.64 0.84 -5.16
N LEU A 74 -12.80 1.02 -6.47
CA LEU A 74 -14.09 0.81 -7.12
C LEU A 74 -14.44 -0.69 -7.10
N PRO A 75 -15.74 -1.07 -7.09
CA PRO A 75 -16.15 -2.47 -7.09
C PRO A 75 -15.52 -3.32 -8.22
N GLU A 76 -15.35 -2.73 -9.40
CA GLU A 76 -14.74 -3.34 -10.58
C GLU A 76 -13.21 -3.53 -10.47
N GLU A 77 -12.54 -2.73 -9.65
CA GLU A 77 -11.09 -2.81 -9.42
C GLU A 77 -10.73 -3.92 -8.43
N PHE A 78 -11.64 -4.25 -7.51
CA PHE A 78 -11.38 -5.18 -6.42
C PHE A 78 -10.88 -6.56 -6.86
N PRO A 79 -11.48 -7.23 -7.87
CA PRO A 79 -11.02 -8.55 -8.29
C PRO A 79 -9.59 -8.54 -8.80
N ILE A 80 -9.22 -7.57 -9.63
CA ILE A 80 -7.88 -7.53 -10.24
C ILE A 80 -6.82 -7.09 -9.22
N PHE A 81 -7.13 -6.13 -8.36
CA PHE A 81 -6.25 -5.72 -7.26
C PHE A 81 -5.96 -6.88 -6.31
N SER A 82 -7.01 -7.58 -5.86
CA SER A 82 -6.88 -8.68 -4.91
C SER A 82 -6.13 -9.88 -5.51
N LEU A 83 -6.34 -10.16 -6.79
CA LEU A 83 -5.59 -11.19 -7.50
C LEU A 83 -4.11 -10.81 -7.58
N SER A 84 -3.80 -9.58 -7.94
CA SER A 84 -2.42 -9.08 -8.04
C SER A 84 -1.69 -9.12 -6.69
N LEU A 85 -2.37 -8.80 -5.57
CA LEU A 85 -1.79 -8.95 -4.23
C LEU A 85 -1.44 -10.41 -3.92
N ARG A 86 -2.37 -11.33 -4.24
CA ARG A 86 -2.23 -12.76 -3.91
C ARG A 86 -1.18 -13.47 -4.77
N GLU A 87 -1.09 -13.11 -6.05
CA GLU A 87 -0.20 -13.75 -7.03
C GLU A 87 1.15 -13.03 -7.17
N HIS A 88 1.38 -11.99 -6.37
CA HIS A 88 2.65 -11.31 -6.34
C HIS A 88 3.81 -12.28 -6.01
N HIS A 89 4.95 -12.10 -6.68
CA HIS A 89 6.12 -12.96 -6.51
C HIS A 89 6.71 -12.94 -5.08
N VAL A 90 6.46 -11.86 -4.33
CA VAL A 90 6.69 -11.80 -2.88
C VAL A 90 5.41 -12.25 -2.17
N PRO A 91 5.38 -13.47 -1.57
CA PRO A 91 4.19 -14.03 -0.93
C PRO A 91 3.88 -13.35 0.40
N PHE A 92 2.63 -13.44 0.87
CA PHE A 92 2.26 -12.94 2.19
C PHE A 92 3.06 -13.64 3.29
N PRO A 93 3.44 -12.92 4.38
CA PRO A 93 4.13 -13.52 5.50
C PRO A 93 3.18 -14.43 6.29
N SER A 94 3.72 -15.21 7.22
CA SER A 94 2.90 -16.06 8.10
C SER A 94 1.98 -15.25 9.02
N VAL A 95 2.35 -14.01 9.35
CA VAL A 95 1.60 -13.11 10.25
C VAL A 95 1.08 -11.93 9.44
N PHE A 96 -0.12 -12.08 8.89
CA PHE A 96 -0.82 -11.02 8.19
C PHE A 96 -2.32 -11.08 8.45
N ARG A 97 -2.99 -9.95 8.21
CA ARG A 97 -4.44 -9.82 8.21
C ARG A 97 -4.86 -9.01 7.00
N GLN A 98 -5.93 -9.47 6.37
CA GLN A 98 -6.63 -8.73 5.33
C GLN A 98 -8.12 -8.78 5.62
N TRP A 99 -8.81 -7.64 5.51
CA TRP A 99 -10.26 -7.58 5.56
C TRP A 99 -10.79 -6.50 4.62
N GLN A 100 -12.09 -6.54 4.37
CA GLN A 100 -12.76 -5.59 3.51
C GLN A 100 -13.97 -4.98 4.19
N VAL A 101 -14.22 -3.71 3.91
CA VAL A 101 -15.46 -3.00 4.23
C VAL A 101 -16.09 -2.60 2.90
N VAL A 102 -17.30 -3.12 2.64
CA VAL A 102 -17.98 -2.94 1.36
C VAL A 102 -19.10 -1.93 1.52
N ASN A 103 -19.13 -0.93 0.66
CA ASN A 103 -20.31 -0.11 0.40
C ASN A 103 -20.69 -0.21 -1.09
N PRO A 104 -21.86 0.28 -1.52
CA PRO A 104 -22.33 0.09 -2.91
C PRO A 104 -21.41 0.64 -4.00
N ASN A 105 -20.56 1.62 -3.69
CA ASN A 105 -19.77 2.37 -4.68
C ASN A 105 -18.25 2.26 -4.46
N ILE A 106 -17.80 1.79 -3.29
CA ILE A 106 -16.40 1.73 -2.86
C ILE A 106 -16.21 0.50 -1.98
N ILE A 107 -15.11 -0.19 -2.21
CA ILE A 107 -14.59 -1.27 -1.37
C ILE A 107 -13.33 -0.77 -0.68
N GLY A 108 -13.33 -0.72 0.65
CA GLY A 108 -12.14 -0.46 1.45
C GLY A 108 -11.42 -1.77 1.76
N ILE A 109 -10.17 -1.89 1.35
CA ILE A 109 -9.28 -3.02 1.66
C ILE A 109 -8.27 -2.59 2.69
N TYR A 110 -8.18 -3.37 3.76
CA TYR A 110 -7.26 -3.14 4.86
C TYR A 110 -6.25 -4.28 4.91
N LEU A 111 -4.98 -3.95 5.05
CA LEU A 111 -3.86 -4.86 5.13
C LEU A 111 -3.04 -4.54 6.37
N GLU A 112 -2.71 -5.57 7.15
CA GLU A 112 -1.77 -5.50 8.26
C GLU A 112 -0.82 -6.69 8.19
N SER A 113 0.47 -6.49 8.47
CA SER A 113 1.45 -7.58 8.44
C SER A 113 2.69 -7.28 9.27
N ILE A 114 3.39 -8.33 9.70
CA ILE A 114 4.74 -8.22 10.27
C ILE A 114 5.72 -8.83 9.27
N GLU A 115 6.47 -7.98 8.58
CA GLU A 115 7.43 -8.34 7.52
C GLU A 115 8.33 -7.14 7.19
N PRO A 116 9.38 -7.30 6.36
CA PRO A 116 10.16 -6.18 5.86
C PRO A 116 9.30 -5.17 5.08
N PRO A 117 9.38 -3.85 5.36
CA PRO A 117 8.62 -2.83 4.64
C PRO A 117 8.76 -2.89 3.13
N GLU A 118 9.91 -3.30 2.63
CA GLU A 118 10.21 -3.44 1.20
C GLU A 118 9.37 -4.54 0.56
N ASN A 119 9.15 -5.66 1.26
CA ASN A 119 8.31 -6.76 0.78
C ASN A 119 6.83 -6.35 0.72
N PHE A 120 6.36 -5.67 1.77
CA PHE A 120 5.02 -5.11 1.82
C PHE A 120 4.81 -4.08 0.70
N ALA A 121 5.75 -3.14 0.56
CA ALA A 121 5.75 -2.09 -0.46
C ALA A 121 5.79 -2.67 -1.88
N ALA A 122 6.66 -3.65 -2.16
CA ALA A 122 6.75 -4.29 -3.47
C ALA A 122 5.42 -4.94 -3.86
N ARG A 123 4.82 -5.71 -2.96
CA ARG A 123 3.52 -6.36 -3.20
C ARG A 123 2.40 -5.34 -3.41
N LEU A 124 2.33 -4.32 -2.57
CA LEU A 124 1.30 -3.29 -2.67
C LEU A 124 1.46 -2.44 -3.94
N SER A 125 2.70 -2.07 -4.28
CA SER A 125 3.03 -1.38 -5.54
C SER A 125 2.61 -2.18 -6.75
N GLY A 126 2.93 -3.48 -6.79
CA GLY A 126 2.49 -4.39 -7.85
C GLY A 126 0.97 -4.38 -8.04
N ALA A 127 0.20 -4.44 -6.95
CA ALA A 127 -1.26 -4.40 -7.01
C ALA A 127 -1.83 -3.03 -7.43
N LEU A 128 -1.21 -1.93 -6.99
CA LEU A 128 -1.62 -0.58 -7.40
C LEU A 128 -1.31 -0.31 -8.87
N ASN A 129 -0.17 -0.79 -9.39
CA ASN A 129 0.23 -0.59 -10.78
C ASN A 129 -0.74 -1.23 -11.77
N VAL A 130 -1.39 -2.35 -11.40
CA VAL A 130 -2.40 -2.97 -12.26
C VAL A 130 -3.64 -2.08 -12.41
N LEU A 131 -3.94 -1.24 -11.43
CA LEU A 131 -5.06 -0.29 -11.49
C LEU A 131 -4.74 0.93 -12.36
N GLU A 132 -3.47 1.34 -12.42
CA GLU A 132 -3.03 2.46 -13.27
C GLU A 132 -3.00 2.09 -14.77
N GLN A 133 -3.12 0.80 -15.10
CA GLN A 133 -3.11 0.29 -16.48
C GLN A 133 -4.51 0.01 -17.04
N MET A 134 -5.57 0.22 -16.25
CA MET A 134 -6.96 0.06 -16.67
C MET A 134 -7.45 1.27 -17.47
#